data_AF-A0A7U9S9B5-F1
#
_entry.id   AF-A0A7U9S9B5-F1
#
_cell.length_a   1.000
_cell.length_b   1.000
_cell.length_c   1.000
_cell.angle_alpha   90.00
_cell.angle_beta   90.00
_cell.angle_gamma   90.00
#
_symmetry.space_group_name_H-M   'P 1'
#
loop_
_entity.id
_entity.type
_entity.pdbx_description
1 polymer ?
#
loop_
_entity_poly.entity_id
_entity_poly.type
_entity_poly.pdbx_seq_one_letter_code
_entity_poly.pdbx_strand_id
1 'polypeptide(L)'
;MNNTALRAEAQSADNTHMVFADEEHEKFYYEKLEQTRYQDCYHKALIYILGISEDTRNHFSQIYDIKSGYIKTECLHQGWQTSGSVRVVRLAFNLYTDGTPSVDDYKRRDEQTDECRRYSVSDIFCCGYALYFWQGIQLRYPEYCREQRSVEEILAEMERKRAENSTDGNKE
;
A
#
# COMPACT_ATOMS: atom_id res chain seq x y z
N MET A 1 -5.34 28.68 -20.24
CA MET A 1 -5.73 27.97 -19.01
C MET A 1 -6.30 26.58 -19.32
N ASN A 2 -5.83 25.89 -20.38
CA ASN A 2 -6.46 24.63 -20.84
C ASN A 2 -5.66 23.37 -20.50
N ASN A 3 -4.44 23.50 -19.95
CA ASN A 3 -3.54 22.35 -19.75
C ASN A 3 -3.70 21.66 -18.39
N THR A 4 -4.39 22.28 -17.42
CA THR A 4 -4.58 21.69 -16.08
C THR A 4 -5.77 20.73 -16.05
N ALA A 5 -6.88 21.07 -16.70
CA ALA A 5 -8.06 20.22 -16.80
C ALA A 5 -7.81 18.95 -17.62
N LEU A 6 -7.12 19.08 -18.76
CA LEU A 6 -6.72 17.94 -19.61
C LEU A 6 -5.76 16.97 -18.91
N ARG A 7 -4.95 17.45 -17.95
CA ARG A 7 -4.06 16.57 -17.15
C ARG A 7 -4.83 15.80 -16.08
N ALA A 8 -5.84 16.43 -15.47
CA ALA A 8 -6.74 15.78 -14.52
C ALA A 8 -7.62 14.71 -15.22
N GLU A 9 -8.11 15.00 -16.42
CA GLU A 9 -8.89 14.06 -17.25
C GLU A 9 -8.04 12.91 -17.82
N ALA A 10 -6.76 13.14 -18.14
CA ALA A 10 -5.86 12.06 -18.55
C ALA A 10 -5.42 11.14 -17.40
N GLN A 11 -5.44 11.65 -16.15
CA GLN A 11 -5.16 10.85 -14.95
C GLN A 11 -6.38 10.07 -14.45
N SER A 12 -7.60 10.48 -14.81
CA SER A 12 -8.83 9.78 -14.41
C SER A 12 -9.15 8.55 -15.26
N ALA A 13 -8.54 8.40 -16.45
CA ALA A 13 -8.82 7.30 -17.37
C ALA A 13 -7.99 6.02 -17.09
N ASP A 14 -6.90 6.10 -16.30
CA ASP A 14 -5.98 4.97 -16.03
C ASP A 14 -5.95 4.56 -14.54
N ASN A 15 -6.70 5.26 -13.68
CA ASN A 15 -6.89 4.87 -12.29
C ASN A 15 -8.19 4.07 -12.16
N THR A 16 -8.06 2.75 -12.16
CA THR A 16 -8.99 1.86 -11.45
C THR A 16 -9.39 2.55 -10.13
N HIS A 17 -10.69 2.79 -9.92
CA HIS A 17 -11.23 3.59 -8.81
C HIS A 17 -10.54 3.23 -7.49
N MET A 18 -9.59 4.06 -7.05
CA MET A 18 -8.83 3.79 -5.82
C MET A 18 -9.81 3.73 -4.65
N VAL A 19 -9.62 2.76 -3.76
CA VAL A 19 -10.44 2.63 -2.56
C VAL A 19 -9.79 3.46 -1.45
N PHE A 20 -10.53 4.36 -0.81
CA PHE A 20 -10.08 5.12 0.36
C PHE A 20 -10.87 4.74 1.62
N ALA A 21 -10.28 5.00 2.79
CA ALA A 21 -10.88 4.66 4.07
C ALA A 21 -12.01 5.62 4.45
N ASP A 22 -11.79 6.89 4.16
CA ASP A 22 -12.70 8.01 4.35
C ASP A 22 -12.26 9.17 3.44
N GLU A 23 -13.05 10.25 3.41
CA GLU A 23 -12.75 11.45 2.63
C GLU A 23 -11.42 12.11 3.05
N GLU A 24 -11.06 12.00 4.33
CA GLU A 24 -9.84 12.62 4.85
C GLU A 24 -8.57 11.86 4.42
N HIS A 25 -8.65 10.55 4.27
CA HIS A 25 -7.61 9.74 3.64
C HIS A 25 -7.40 10.17 2.19
N GLU A 26 -8.46 10.29 1.40
CA GLU A 26 -8.38 10.72 0.00
C GLU A 26 -7.77 12.12 -0.14
N LYS A 27 -8.30 13.08 0.63
CA LYS A 27 -7.81 14.45 0.64
C LYS A 27 -6.34 14.52 1.03
N PHE A 28 -5.95 13.85 2.11
CA PHE A 28 -4.56 13.81 2.55
C PHE A 28 -3.63 13.25 1.47
N TYR A 29 -4.05 12.17 0.79
CA TYR A 29 -3.24 11.53 -0.24
C TYR A 29 -2.88 12.51 -1.37
N TYR A 30 -3.88 13.17 -1.96
CA TYR A 30 -3.65 14.11 -3.05
C TYR A 30 -2.89 15.35 -2.59
N GLU A 31 -3.23 15.93 -1.44
CA GLU A 31 -2.55 17.11 -0.90
C GLU A 31 -1.05 16.86 -0.67
N LYS A 32 -0.68 15.69 -0.14
CA LYS A 32 0.73 15.35 0.10
C LYS A 32 1.46 14.95 -1.17
N LEU A 33 0.80 14.27 -2.10
CA LEU A 33 1.41 13.87 -3.37
C LEU A 33 1.83 15.09 -4.22
N GLU A 34 1.05 16.17 -4.19
CA GLU A 34 1.43 17.45 -4.84
C GLU A 34 2.68 18.10 -4.24
N GLN A 35 2.93 17.87 -2.94
CA GLN A 35 4.07 18.42 -2.21
C GLN A 35 5.33 17.55 -2.32
N THR A 36 5.22 16.32 -2.83
CA THR A 36 6.36 15.41 -2.93
C THR A 36 7.30 15.75 -4.07
N ARG A 37 8.59 15.49 -3.84
CA ARG A 37 9.63 15.66 -4.85
C ARG A 37 9.49 14.67 -6.02
N TYR A 38 8.97 13.47 -5.75
CA TYR A 38 8.79 12.40 -6.71
C TYR A 38 7.39 11.78 -6.55
N GLN A 39 6.76 11.44 -7.68
CA GLN A 39 5.46 10.77 -7.73
C GLN A 39 5.59 9.36 -8.33
N ASP A 40 6.66 8.64 -7.96
CA ASP A 40 6.86 7.24 -8.31
C ASP A 40 6.00 6.30 -7.44
N CYS A 41 6.05 4.99 -7.72
CA CYS A 41 5.26 3.99 -7.00
C CYS A 41 5.61 3.88 -5.50
N TYR A 42 6.85 4.18 -5.10
CA TYR A 42 7.26 4.17 -3.70
C TYR A 42 6.60 5.31 -2.93
N HIS A 43 6.67 6.53 -3.47
CA HIS A 43 6.09 7.71 -2.84
C HIS A 43 4.56 7.65 -2.82
N LYS A 44 3.93 7.19 -3.91
CA LYS A 44 2.48 6.97 -3.96
C LYS A 44 2.02 5.98 -2.88
N ALA A 45 2.67 4.82 -2.78
CA ALA A 45 2.32 3.82 -1.77
C ALA A 45 2.56 4.34 -0.33
N LEU A 46 3.69 4.99 -0.07
CA LEU A 46 4.02 5.56 1.23
C LEU A 46 2.94 6.54 1.70
N ILE A 47 2.62 7.54 0.88
CA ILE A 47 1.66 8.60 1.26
C ILE A 47 0.26 8.01 1.42
N TYR A 48 -0.15 7.12 0.52
CA TYR A 48 -1.44 6.47 0.58
C TYR A 48 -1.57 5.69 1.91
N ILE A 49 -0.61 4.82 2.24
CA ILE A 49 -0.67 4.05 3.49
C ILE A 49 -0.71 4.97 4.71
N LEU A 50 0.15 5.99 4.77
CA LEU A 50 0.16 6.97 5.87
C LEU A 50 -1.12 7.82 5.94
N GLY A 51 -1.87 7.90 4.84
CA GLY A 51 -3.16 8.59 4.80
C GLY A 51 -4.29 7.82 5.46
N ILE A 52 -4.15 6.51 5.71
CA ILE A 52 -5.23 5.66 6.25
C ILE A 52 -5.60 6.06 7.69
N SER A 53 -4.61 6.33 8.54
CA SER A 53 -4.82 6.58 9.96
C SER A 53 -4.80 8.08 10.29
N GLU A 54 -5.77 8.53 11.08
CA GLU A 54 -5.80 9.90 11.57
C GLU A 54 -4.53 10.27 12.34
N ASP A 55 -4.04 9.36 13.20
CA ASP A 55 -2.81 9.55 13.97
C ASP A 55 -1.61 9.86 13.05
N THR A 56 -1.46 9.10 11.95
CA THR A 56 -0.35 9.27 11.02
C THR A 56 -0.50 10.52 10.16
N ARG A 57 -1.73 10.94 9.83
CA ARG A 57 -1.99 12.23 9.18
C ARG A 57 -1.59 13.40 10.08
N ASN A 58 -2.01 13.36 11.34
CA ASN A 58 -1.73 14.41 12.33
C ASN A 58 -0.24 14.53 12.68
N HIS A 59 0.51 13.44 12.58
CA HIS A 59 1.94 13.38 12.93
C HIS A 59 2.86 13.14 11.72
N PHE A 60 2.39 13.42 10.50
CA PHE A 60 3.10 13.10 9.26
C PHE A 60 4.56 13.59 9.22
N SER A 61 4.82 14.81 9.69
CA SER A 61 6.17 15.40 9.71
C SER A 61 7.14 14.69 10.68
N GLN A 62 6.61 13.93 11.64
CA GLN A 62 7.39 13.07 12.53
C GLN A 62 7.69 11.71 11.91
N ILE A 63 6.96 11.30 10.87
CA ILE A 63 7.11 10.00 10.19
C ILE A 63 7.98 10.12 8.94
N TYR A 64 7.76 11.19 8.16
CA TYR A 64 8.39 11.38 6.86
C TYR A 64 8.72 12.85 6.62
N ASP A 65 9.97 13.12 6.23
CA ASP A 65 10.38 14.43 5.76
C ASP A 65 10.19 14.53 4.24
N ILE A 66 9.12 15.21 3.84
CA ILE A 66 8.74 15.38 2.44
C ILE A 66 9.80 16.07 1.58
N LYS A 67 10.67 16.89 2.18
CA LYS A 67 11.69 17.64 1.45
C LYS A 67 12.92 16.77 1.17
N SER A 68 13.38 16.05 2.17
CA SER A 68 14.58 15.20 2.05
C SER A 68 14.28 13.81 1.49
N GLY A 69 13.05 13.31 1.66
CA GLY A 69 12.67 11.93 1.34
C GLY A 69 13.04 10.94 2.44
N TYR A 70 13.45 11.40 3.63
CA TYR A 70 13.82 10.50 4.71
C TYR A 70 12.63 10.12 5.58
N ILE A 71 12.51 8.82 5.84
CA ILE A 71 11.68 8.27 6.91
C ILE A 71 12.35 8.48 8.27
N LYS A 72 11.53 8.57 9.32
CA LYS A 72 11.94 8.81 10.70
C LYS A 72 11.45 7.68 11.58
N THR A 73 12.30 6.67 11.78
CA THR A 73 11.92 5.44 12.48
C THR A 73 11.62 5.66 13.96
N GLU A 74 12.15 6.73 14.55
CA GLU A 74 11.86 7.16 15.92
C GLU A 74 10.37 7.46 16.16
N CYS A 75 9.57 7.65 15.10
CA CYS A 75 8.12 7.83 15.20
C CYS A 75 7.41 6.62 15.82
N LEU A 76 7.97 5.41 15.71
CA LEU A 76 7.40 4.17 16.25
C LEU A 76 7.41 4.12 17.80
N HIS A 77 8.15 5.04 18.43
CA HIS A 77 8.27 5.15 19.89
C HIS A 77 7.57 6.38 20.47
N GLN A 78 6.88 7.16 19.63
CA GLN A 78 6.21 8.37 20.08
C GLN A 78 4.90 8.04 20.81
N GLY A 79 4.56 8.86 21.81
CA GLY A 79 3.40 8.62 22.68
C GLY A 79 2.03 8.72 22.01
N TRP A 80 1.95 9.25 20.79
CA TRP A 80 0.71 9.31 20.01
C TRP A 80 0.39 8.00 19.28
N GLN A 81 1.33 7.05 19.23
CA GLN A 81 1.15 5.79 18.52
C GLN A 81 0.05 4.93 19.16
N THR A 82 -0.78 4.35 18.30
CA THR A 82 -1.79 3.36 18.63
C THR A 82 -1.44 2.03 17.96
N SER A 83 -2.11 0.94 18.35
CA SER A 83 -1.88 -0.35 17.70
C SER A 83 -2.20 -0.33 16.20
N GLY A 84 -3.11 0.55 15.76
CA GLY A 84 -3.42 0.77 14.35
C GLY A 84 -2.31 1.54 13.63
N SER A 85 -1.90 2.69 14.16
CA SER A 85 -0.91 3.55 13.51
C SER A 85 0.48 2.93 13.43
N VAL A 86 0.91 2.14 14.41
CA VAL A 86 2.20 1.42 14.29
C VAL A 86 2.23 0.41 13.14
N ARG A 87 1.08 -0.20 12.79
CA ARG A 87 0.98 -1.14 11.66
C ARG A 87 1.00 -0.39 10.32
N VAL A 88 0.29 0.73 10.26
CA VAL A 88 0.31 1.67 9.12
C VAL A 88 1.73 2.12 8.83
N VAL A 89 2.45 2.62 9.85
CA VAL A 89 3.84 3.10 9.69
C VAL A 89 4.76 1.99 9.22
N ARG A 90 4.71 0.80 9.82
CA ARG A 90 5.56 -0.33 9.41
C ARG A 90 5.31 -0.75 7.97
N LEU A 91 4.05 -0.85 7.54
CA LEU A 91 3.75 -1.17 6.15
C LEU A 91 4.25 -0.07 5.20
N ALA A 92 4.02 1.20 5.55
CA ALA A 92 4.47 2.33 4.75
C ALA A 92 6.00 2.31 4.56
N PHE A 93 6.75 2.11 5.65
CA PHE A 93 8.21 1.98 5.61
C PHE A 93 8.67 0.79 4.78
N ASN A 94 8.00 -0.36 4.91
CA ASN A 94 8.35 -1.54 4.14
C ASN A 94 8.16 -1.33 2.65
N LEU A 95 7.01 -0.79 2.22
CA LEU A 95 6.76 -0.51 0.81
C LEU A 95 7.69 0.57 0.24
N TYR A 96 8.12 1.53 1.08
CA TYR A 96 9.00 2.62 0.65
C TYR A 96 10.47 2.21 0.54
N THR A 97 10.93 1.27 1.38
CA THR A 97 12.36 0.91 1.51
C THR A 97 12.69 -0.50 1.06
N ASP A 98 11.69 -1.32 0.76
CA ASP A 98 11.80 -2.77 0.54
C ASP A 98 12.48 -3.52 1.70
N GLY A 99 12.40 -2.96 2.91
CA GLY A 99 13.07 -3.49 4.10
C GLY A 99 12.31 -3.27 5.39
N THR A 100 13.01 -3.42 6.51
CA THR A 100 12.47 -3.26 7.87
C THR A 100 13.31 -2.22 8.62
N PRO A 101 13.24 -0.93 8.22
CA PRO A 101 14.26 0.07 8.57
C PRO A 101 14.38 0.34 10.07
N SER A 102 13.34 0.12 10.87
CA SER A 102 13.41 0.30 12.34
C SER A 102 14.17 -0.81 13.06
N VAL A 103 14.52 -1.91 12.39
CA VAL A 103 15.30 -3.00 13.01
C VAL A 103 16.68 -2.49 13.46
N ASP A 104 17.29 -1.61 12.69
CA ASP A 104 18.62 -1.08 12.97
C ASP A 104 18.63 -0.07 14.15
N ASP A 105 17.47 0.37 14.63
CA ASP A 105 17.35 1.21 15.83
C ASP A 105 17.68 0.41 17.12
N TYR A 106 17.58 -0.92 17.05
CA TYR A 106 17.79 -1.81 18.18
C TYR A 106 19.21 -2.35 18.20
N LYS A 107 19.82 -2.38 19.41
CA LYS A 107 21.20 -2.85 19.60
C LYS A 107 21.30 -4.34 19.89
N ARG A 108 20.26 -4.92 20.50
CA ARG A 108 20.27 -6.33 20.91
C ARG A 108 19.59 -7.20 19.86
N ARG A 109 20.16 -8.37 19.59
CA ARG A 109 19.68 -9.26 18.52
C ARG A 109 18.26 -9.78 18.75
N ASP A 110 17.88 -10.00 20.01
CA ASP A 110 16.53 -10.41 20.36
C ASP A 110 15.52 -9.30 20.04
N GLU A 111 15.83 -8.06 20.41
CA GLU A 111 14.99 -6.90 20.07
C GLU A 111 14.91 -6.65 18.56
N GLN A 112 16.03 -6.78 17.83
CA GLN A 112 16.05 -6.73 16.36
C GLN A 112 15.16 -7.81 15.74
N THR A 113 15.21 -9.03 16.27
CA THR A 113 14.39 -10.15 15.80
C THR A 113 12.91 -9.87 16.05
N ASP A 114 12.58 -9.33 17.22
CA ASP A 114 11.20 -9.00 17.57
C ASP A 114 10.65 -7.84 16.74
N GLU A 115 11.45 -6.81 16.44
CA GLU A 115 11.03 -5.74 15.54
C GLU A 115 10.84 -6.25 14.11
N CYS A 116 11.76 -7.09 13.61
CA CYS A 116 11.65 -7.69 12.27
C CYS A 116 10.34 -8.50 12.13
N ARG A 117 9.95 -9.27 13.15
CA ARG A 117 8.69 -10.02 13.16
C ARG A 117 7.46 -9.13 12.99
N ARG A 118 7.47 -7.91 13.54
CA ARG A 118 6.34 -6.96 13.46
C ARG A 118 6.08 -6.42 12.06
N TYR A 119 6.97 -6.69 11.10
CA TYR A 119 6.74 -6.43 9.67
C TYR A 119 6.07 -7.61 8.95
N SER A 120 5.75 -8.70 9.66
CA SER A 120 5.06 -9.83 9.07
C SER A 120 3.67 -9.45 8.59
N VAL A 121 3.17 -10.15 7.56
CA VAL A 121 1.77 -10.01 7.12
C VAL A 121 0.81 -10.26 8.27
N SER A 122 1.09 -11.25 9.12
CA SER A 122 0.25 -11.57 10.28
C SER A 122 0.14 -10.39 11.25
N ASP A 123 1.24 -9.69 11.55
CA ASP A 123 1.24 -8.57 12.48
C ASP A 123 0.63 -7.30 11.85
N ILE A 124 0.99 -7.01 10.61
CA ILE A 124 0.51 -5.82 9.88
C ILE A 124 -0.99 -5.92 9.60
N PHE A 125 -1.47 -7.04 9.05
CA PHE A 125 -2.87 -7.17 8.59
C PHE A 125 -3.85 -7.51 9.72
N CYS A 126 -3.39 -7.69 10.96
CA CYS A 126 -4.25 -7.90 12.13
C CYS A 126 -4.91 -6.59 12.59
N CYS A 127 -5.68 -5.95 11.71
CA CYS A 127 -6.48 -4.74 11.96
C CYS A 127 -7.57 -4.55 10.88
N GLY A 128 -8.42 -3.53 11.06
CA GLY A 128 -9.50 -3.21 10.11
C GLY A 128 -9.06 -2.55 8.79
N TYR A 129 -7.75 -2.41 8.54
CA TYR A 129 -7.23 -1.69 7.37
C TYR A 129 -6.79 -2.59 6.20
N ALA A 130 -7.00 -3.91 6.29
CA ALA A 130 -6.52 -4.88 5.30
C ALA A 130 -6.88 -4.50 3.84
N LEU A 131 -8.12 -4.05 3.60
CA LEU A 131 -8.57 -3.63 2.26
C LEU A 131 -7.76 -2.45 1.72
N TYR A 132 -7.48 -1.45 2.56
CA TYR A 132 -6.72 -0.27 2.19
C TYR A 132 -5.22 -0.59 2.08
N PHE A 133 -4.70 -1.48 2.93
CA PHE A 133 -3.33 -1.98 2.79
C PHE A 133 -3.11 -2.66 1.44
N TRP A 134 -4.08 -3.44 0.96
CA TRP A 134 -4.04 -4.00 -0.38
C TRP A 134 -3.97 -2.94 -1.47
N GLN A 135 -4.77 -1.88 -1.39
CA GLN A 135 -4.71 -0.76 -2.34
C GLN A 135 -3.32 -0.10 -2.38
N GLY A 136 -2.67 0.09 -1.23
CA GLY A 136 -1.31 0.62 -1.16
C GLY A 136 -0.26 -0.30 -1.78
N ILE A 137 -0.44 -1.62 -1.64
CA ILE A 137 0.41 -2.62 -2.31
C ILE A 137 0.24 -2.54 -3.83
N GLN A 138 -0.99 -2.39 -4.33
CA GLN A 138 -1.24 -2.21 -5.76
C GLN A 138 -0.59 -0.95 -6.31
N LEU A 139 -0.55 0.14 -5.54
CA LEU A 139 0.18 1.37 -5.93
C LEU A 139 1.69 1.16 -5.99
N ARG A 140 2.24 0.32 -5.11
CA ARG A 140 3.68 0.01 -5.06
C ARG A 140 4.11 -0.89 -6.22
N TYR A 141 3.23 -1.81 -6.61
CA TYR A 141 3.50 -2.90 -7.56
C TYR A 141 2.48 -2.93 -8.72
N PRO A 142 2.23 -1.80 -9.42
CA PRO A 142 1.17 -1.71 -10.41
C PRO A 142 1.34 -2.72 -11.56
N GLU A 143 2.57 -3.07 -11.92
CA GLU A 143 2.89 -4.06 -12.95
C GLU A 143 2.45 -5.49 -12.60
N TYR A 144 2.31 -5.82 -11.31
CA TYR A 144 1.86 -7.13 -10.83
C TYR A 144 0.37 -7.17 -10.49
N CYS A 145 -0.28 -6.00 -10.49
CA CYS A 145 -1.67 -5.85 -10.07
C CYS A 145 -2.62 -5.47 -11.22
N ARG A 146 -2.12 -5.38 -12.47
CA ARG A 146 -2.97 -5.22 -13.65
C ARG A 146 -3.78 -6.49 -13.91
N GLU A 147 -5.08 -6.30 -14.10
CA GLU A 147 -6.11 -7.30 -14.47
C GLU A 147 -5.67 -8.75 -14.33
N GLN A 148 -5.80 -9.29 -13.11
CA GLN A 148 -6.14 -10.70 -13.02
C GLN A 148 -7.54 -10.84 -13.61
N ARG A 149 -7.68 -11.74 -14.60
CA ARG A 149 -8.99 -12.20 -15.09
C ARG A 149 -9.93 -12.35 -13.91
N SER A 150 -11.17 -11.89 -14.06
CA SER A 150 -12.13 -11.98 -12.97
C SER A 150 -12.23 -13.43 -12.47
N VAL A 151 -12.60 -13.63 -11.20
CA VAL A 151 -12.78 -14.98 -10.67
C VAL A 151 -13.78 -15.75 -11.54
N GLU A 152 -14.77 -15.06 -12.07
CA GLU A 152 -15.77 -15.56 -13.01
C GLU A 152 -15.13 -15.98 -14.34
N GLU A 153 -14.22 -15.20 -14.91
CA GLU A 153 -13.49 -15.53 -16.14
C GLU A 153 -12.58 -16.74 -15.94
N ILE A 154 -11.90 -16.81 -14.79
CA ILE A 154 -11.05 -17.95 -14.43
C ILE A 154 -11.90 -19.21 -14.30
N LEU A 155 -13.04 -19.13 -13.60
CA LEU A 155 -13.97 -20.26 -13.42
C LEU A 155 -14.55 -20.71 -14.77
N ALA A 156 -15.01 -19.78 -15.61
CA ALA A 156 -15.56 -20.09 -16.92
C ALA A 156 -14.52 -20.74 -17.86
N GLU A 157 -13.24 -20.38 -17.73
CA GLU A 157 -12.16 -21.07 -18.46
C GLU A 157 -11.86 -22.47 -17.91
N MET A 158 -11.86 -22.63 -16.58
CA MET A 158 -11.69 -23.94 -15.95
C MET A 158 -12.82 -24.91 -16.35
N GLU A 159 -14.06 -24.44 -16.42
CA GLU A 159 -15.21 -25.22 -16.86
C GLU A 159 -15.11 -25.63 -18.34
N ARG A 160 -14.71 -24.71 -19.22
CA ARG A 160 -14.47 -25.02 -20.64
C ARG A 160 -13.40 -26.09 -20.84
N LYS A 161 -12.25 -25.95 -20.18
CA LYS A 161 -11.16 -26.93 -20.23
C LYS A 161 -11.58 -28.31 -19.69
N ARG A 162 -12.45 -28.35 -18.67
CA ARG A 162 -12.99 -29.61 -18.14
C ARG A 162 -13.94 -30.28 -19.13
N ALA A 163 -14.76 -29.50 -19.85
CA ALA A 163 -15.68 -30.01 -20.87
C ALA A 163 -14.91 -30.59 -22.08
N GLU A 164 -13.88 -29.88 -22.56
CA GLU A 164 -13.03 -30.33 -23.67
C GLU A 164 -12.30 -31.64 -23.37
N ASN A 165 -11.71 -31.76 -22.17
CA ASN A 165 -11.03 -32.98 -21.73
C ASN A 165 -11.99 -34.17 -21.52
N SER A 166 -13.29 -33.92 -21.30
CA SER A 166 -14.30 -34.98 -21.15
C SER A 166 -14.78 -35.53 -22.49
N THR A 167 -14.69 -34.74 -23.56
CA THR A 167 -15.11 -35.15 -24.92
C THR A 167 -14.06 -35.93 -25.70
N ASP A 168 -12.77 -35.76 -25.40
CA ASP A 168 -11.69 -36.49 -26.09
C ASP A 168 -11.47 -37.92 -25.57
N GLY A 169 -11.99 -38.25 -24.38
CA GLY A 169 -11.94 -39.60 -23.80
C GLY A 169 -12.94 -40.61 -24.37
N ASN A 170 -13.76 -40.22 -25.35
CA ASN A 170 -14.83 -41.05 -25.92
C ASN A 170 -14.63 -41.40 -27.41
N LYS A 171 -13.39 -41.32 -27.90
CA LYS A 171 -12.98 -41.83 -29.21
C LYS A 171 -12.08 -43.06 -29.05
N GLU A 172 -12.69 -44.18 -28.66
CA GLU A 172 -12.20 -45.54 -28.96
C GLU A 172 -13.37 -46.37 -29.50
#